data_AF-A0A9E4E773-F1
#
_entry.id   AF-A0A9E4E773-F1
#
_cell.length_a   1.000
_cell.length_b   1.000
_cell.length_c   1.000
_cell.angle_alpha   90.00
_cell.angle_beta   90.00
_cell.angle_gamma   90.00
#
_symmetry.space_group_name_H-M   'P 1'
#
loop_
_entity.id
_entity.type
_entity.pdbx_description
1 polymer ?
#
loop_
_entity_poly.entity_id
_entity_poly.type
_entity_poly.pdbx_seq_one_letter_code
_entity_poly.pdbx_strand_id
1 'polypeptide(L)'
;EHLVYTIQSGDKMGALRALLDRRDGASIIVFLKTKRRVKQLAKQLDSLDYPVGALQGNLSQSARERVMTDFRSGAASILVATNVAARGLDFEDIGQVINYDLPDSDQLFTHRVGRTGRMGRSGEAVTFITVDDERKWREIERGLGKKFTRRPWQSP
;
A
#
# COMPACT_ATOMS: atom_id res chain seq x y z
N GLU A 1 5.41 -6.50 11.58
CA GLU A 1 5.63 -7.74 10.80
C GLU A 1 5.67 -7.43 9.30
N HIS A 2 6.38 -8.24 8.49
CA HIS A 2 6.36 -8.11 7.02
C HIS A 2 5.90 -9.42 6.39
N LEU A 3 4.72 -9.39 5.77
CA LEU A 3 4.15 -10.49 5.00
C LEU A 3 4.38 -10.30 3.49
N VAL A 4 4.81 -11.35 2.81
CA VAL A 4 5.05 -11.34 1.36
C VAL A 4 4.23 -12.45 0.71
N TYR A 5 3.34 -12.06 -0.20
CA TYR A 5 2.45 -12.99 -0.89
C TYR A 5 2.78 -13.12 -2.38
N THR A 6 2.91 -14.36 -2.85
CA THR A 6 2.84 -14.69 -4.28
C THR A 6 1.39 -14.74 -4.71
N ILE A 7 1.03 -13.97 -5.73
CA ILE A 7 -0.38 -13.80 -6.14
C ILE A 7 -0.50 -13.62 -7.66
N GLN A 8 -1.57 -14.13 -8.25
CA GLN A 8 -1.89 -13.86 -9.64
C GLN A 8 -2.39 -12.42 -9.80
N SER A 9 -2.11 -11.80 -10.94
CA SER A 9 -2.52 -10.41 -11.20
C SER A 9 -4.03 -10.20 -11.09
N GLY A 10 -4.84 -11.19 -11.48
CA GLY A 10 -6.30 -11.16 -11.37
C GLY A 10 -6.82 -11.21 -9.93
N ASP A 11 -6.08 -11.84 -9.02
CA ASP A 11 -6.53 -12.09 -7.65
C ASP A 11 -6.22 -10.93 -6.69
N LYS A 12 -5.37 -9.98 -7.11
CA LYS A 12 -4.92 -8.87 -6.25
C LYS A 12 -6.07 -8.06 -5.64
N MET A 13 -7.16 -7.86 -6.36
CA MET A 13 -8.31 -7.11 -5.84
C MET A 13 -9.03 -7.88 -4.73
N GLY A 14 -9.26 -9.18 -4.92
CA GLY A 14 -9.86 -10.04 -3.89
C GLY A 14 -8.97 -10.13 -2.65
N ALA A 15 -7.66 -10.27 -2.87
CA ALA A 15 -6.69 -10.30 -1.77
C ALA A 15 -6.63 -8.98 -0.99
N LEU A 16 -6.64 -7.85 -1.70
CA LEU A 16 -6.69 -6.54 -1.06
C LEU A 16 -7.92 -6.43 -0.18
N ARG A 17 -9.11 -6.73 -0.70
CA ARG A 17 -10.37 -6.69 0.07
C ARG A 17 -10.29 -7.55 1.32
N ALA A 18 -9.82 -8.80 1.20
CA ALA A 18 -9.64 -9.67 2.36
C ALA A 18 -8.69 -9.10 3.43
N LEU A 19 -7.69 -8.29 3.05
CA LEU A 19 -6.82 -7.59 4.00
C LEU A 19 -7.49 -6.36 4.61
N LEU A 20 -8.26 -5.61 3.81
CA LEU A 20 -9.00 -4.43 4.25
C LEU A 20 -10.11 -4.80 5.25
N ASP A 21 -10.87 -5.87 4.97
CA ASP A 21 -12.01 -6.32 5.77
C ASP A 21 -11.60 -6.89 7.13
N ARG A 22 -10.35 -7.35 7.26
CA ARG A 22 -9.80 -7.94 8.49
C ARG A 22 -9.28 -6.91 9.49
N ARG A 23 -9.34 -5.61 9.18
CA ARG A 23 -8.77 -4.58 10.05
C ARG A 23 -9.82 -3.87 10.90
N ASP A 24 -9.61 -3.95 12.21
CA ASP A 24 -10.36 -3.25 13.25
C ASP A 24 -10.02 -1.75 13.28
N GLY A 25 -10.38 -0.99 12.23
CA GLY A 25 -10.32 0.47 12.22
C GLY A 25 -8.92 1.10 12.07
N ALA A 26 -7.88 0.29 11.81
CA ALA A 26 -6.53 0.80 11.58
C ALA A 26 -6.38 1.45 10.20
N SER A 27 -5.62 2.54 10.13
CA SER A 27 -5.33 3.25 8.87
C SER A 27 -4.45 2.43 7.93
N ILE A 28 -4.79 2.43 6.64
CA ILE A 28 -4.13 1.61 5.62
C ILE A 28 -3.65 2.50 4.48
N ILE A 29 -2.41 2.32 4.06
CA ILE A 29 -1.89 2.92 2.83
C ILE A 29 -1.60 1.83 1.79
N VAL A 30 -2.18 1.99 0.60
CA VAL A 30 -2.03 1.08 -0.53
C VAL A 30 -1.20 1.75 -1.62
N PHE A 31 -0.03 1.20 -1.91
CA PHE A 31 0.89 1.75 -2.90
C PHE A 31 0.78 1.09 -4.26
N LEU A 32 0.65 1.92 -5.31
CA LEU A 32 0.65 1.51 -6.71
C LEU A 32 1.74 2.23 -7.51
N LYS A 33 2.13 1.65 -8.65
CA LYS A 33 3.18 2.19 -9.52
C LYS A 33 2.74 3.49 -10.22
N THR A 34 1.50 3.59 -10.69
CA THR A 34 1.06 4.68 -11.58
C THR A 34 -0.18 5.42 -11.12
N LYS A 35 -0.28 6.71 -11.48
CA LYS A 35 -1.45 7.58 -11.19
C LYS A 35 -2.76 7.00 -11.73
N ARG A 36 -2.71 6.42 -12.94
CA ARG A 36 -3.87 5.76 -13.56
C ARG A 36 -4.40 4.61 -12.70
N ARG A 37 -3.50 3.75 -12.21
CA ARG A 37 -3.87 2.61 -11.36
C ARG A 37 -4.40 3.06 -10.00
N VAL A 38 -3.83 4.11 -9.41
CA VAL A 38 -4.36 4.72 -8.18
C VAL A 38 -5.81 5.16 -8.36
N LYS A 39 -6.11 5.91 -9.44
CA LYS A 39 -7.49 6.34 -9.74
C LYS A 39 -8.44 5.16 -9.94
N GLN A 40 -8.02 4.15 -10.70
CA GLN A 40 -8.82 2.96 -10.99
C GLN A 40 -9.14 2.19 -9.71
N LEU A 41 -8.13 1.92 -8.88
CA LEU A 41 -8.32 1.18 -7.64
C LEU A 41 -9.18 1.96 -6.65
N ALA A 42 -8.93 3.26 -6.48
CA ALA A 42 -9.75 4.10 -5.60
C ALA A 42 -11.22 4.10 -6.02
N LYS A 43 -11.50 4.25 -7.32
CA LYS A 43 -12.88 4.18 -7.84
C LYS A 43 -13.53 2.81 -7.58
N GLN A 44 -12.78 1.72 -7.74
CA GLN A 44 -13.27 0.37 -7.48
C GLN A 44 -13.59 0.15 -5.99
N LEU A 45 -12.72 0.61 -5.10
CA LEU A 45 -12.94 0.53 -3.66
C LEU A 45 -14.12 1.42 -3.22
N ASP A 46 -14.21 2.64 -3.75
CA ASP A 46 -15.33 3.56 -3.49
C ASP A 46 -16.68 2.97 -3.94
N SER A 47 -16.72 2.33 -5.11
CA SER A 47 -17.93 1.64 -5.59
C SER A 47 -18.33 0.40 -4.78
N LEU A 48 -17.46 -0.03 -3.86
CA LEU A 48 -17.68 -1.12 -2.91
C LEU A 48 -17.86 -0.59 -1.48
N ASP A 49 -18.13 0.71 -1.33
CA ASP A 49 -18.37 1.40 -0.06
C ASP A 49 -17.17 1.40 0.92
N TYR A 50 -15.95 1.18 0.43
CA TYR A 50 -14.76 1.38 1.25
C TYR A 50 -14.46 2.88 1.42
N PRO A 51 -14.16 3.36 2.65
CA PRO A 51 -13.81 4.75 2.91
C PRO A 51 -12.39 5.06 2.41
N VAL A 52 -12.29 5.43 1.13
CA VAL A 52 -11.03 5.52 0.39
C VAL A 52 -10.70 6.94 -0.10
N GLY A 53 -9.47 7.38 0.18
CA GLY A 53 -8.86 8.56 -0.42
C GLY A 53 -7.85 8.18 -1.51
N ALA A 54 -7.68 9.02 -2.52
CA ALA A 54 -6.70 8.81 -3.59
C ALA A 54 -5.67 9.96 -3.62
N LEU A 55 -4.39 9.62 -3.49
CA LEU A 55 -3.29 10.57 -3.50
C LEU A 55 -2.34 10.34 -4.69
N GLN A 56 -2.37 11.27 -5.63
CA GLN A 56 -1.57 11.21 -6.86
C GLN A 56 -0.93 12.57 -7.17
N GLY A 57 0.24 12.56 -7.81
CA GLY A 57 1.08 13.75 -7.98
C GLY A 57 0.61 14.77 -9.02
N ASN A 58 -0.68 14.86 -9.33
CA ASN A 58 -1.25 15.96 -10.14
C ASN A 58 -2.52 16.55 -9.49
N LEU A 59 -2.75 16.27 -8.21
CA LEU A 59 -3.76 16.98 -7.43
C LEU A 59 -3.29 18.42 -7.18
N SER A 60 -4.23 19.36 -7.10
CA SER A 60 -3.96 20.68 -6.54
C SER A 60 -3.55 20.54 -5.07
N GLN A 61 -2.86 21.55 -4.55
CA GLN A 61 -2.48 21.59 -3.14
C GLN A 61 -3.69 21.49 -2.21
N SER A 62 -4.78 22.20 -2.53
CA SER A 62 -6.05 22.15 -1.77
C SER A 62 -6.70 20.76 -1.78
N ALA A 63 -6.72 20.08 -2.93
CA ALA A 63 -7.26 18.73 -3.02
C ALA A 63 -6.39 17.72 -2.25
N ARG A 64 -5.07 17.90 -2.28
CA ARG A 64 -4.12 17.11 -1.49
C ARG A 64 -4.37 17.28 0.00
N GLU A 65 -4.53 18.51 0.48
CA GLU A 65 -4.82 18.81 1.89
C GLU A 65 -6.15 18.21 2.34
N ARG A 66 -7.18 18.28 1.49
CA ARG A 66 -8.48 17.65 1.78
C ARG A 66 -8.35 16.14 1.97
N VAL A 67 -7.76 15.44 0.99
CA VAL A 67 -7.56 13.98 1.07
C VAL A 67 -6.77 13.60 2.32
N MET A 68 -5.75 14.39 2.67
CA MET A 68 -4.94 14.14 3.87
C MET A 68 -5.71 14.42 5.17
N THR A 69 -6.60 15.42 5.17
CA THR A 69 -7.48 15.73 6.31
C THR A 69 -8.48 14.60 6.54
N ASP A 70 -9.12 14.14 5.47
CA ASP A 70 -10.07 13.02 5.52
C ASP A 70 -9.37 11.75 5.99
N PHE A 71 -8.14 11.51 5.54
CA PHE A 71 -7.36 10.35 5.97
C PHE A 71 -6.91 10.42 7.44
N ARG A 72 -6.45 11.59 7.91
CA ARG A 72 -6.01 11.77 9.31
C ARG A 72 -7.17 11.74 10.31
N SER A 73 -8.34 12.21 9.90
CA SER A 73 -9.55 12.18 10.74
C SER A 73 -10.22 10.80 10.78
N GLY A 74 -9.81 9.87 9.92
CA GLY A 74 -10.42 8.55 9.79
C GLY A 74 -11.67 8.53 8.89
N ALA A 75 -12.09 9.68 8.35
CA ALA A 75 -13.18 9.74 7.36
C ALA A 75 -12.86 8.93 6.10
N ALA A 76 -11.58 8.86 5.73
CA ALA A 76 -11.04 7.84 4.85
C ALA A 76 -10.07 6.96 5.65
N SER A 77 -10.38 5.68 5.86
CA SER A 77 -9.45 4.77 6.56
C SER A 77 -8.41 4.16 5.60
N ILE A 78 -8.64 4.27 4.29
CA ILE A 78 -7.76 3.73 3.25
C ILE A 78 -7.23 4.87 2.38
N LEU A 79 -5.92 4.92 2.17
CA LEU A 79 -5.28 5.84 1.24
C LEU A 79 -4.59 5.08 0.12
N VAL A 80 -5.01 5.31 -1.12
CA VAL A 80 -4.37 4.75 -2.31
C VAL A 80 -3.41 5.78 -2.90
N ALA A 81 -2.13 5.44 -3.03
CA ALA A 81 -1.10 6.42 -3.39
C ALA A 81 -0.02 5.92 -4.35
N THR A 82 0.63 6.87 -5.05
CA THR A 82 1.93 6.63 -5.70
C THR A 82 3.09 7.08 -4.80
N ASN A 83 4.29 6.57 -5.07
CA ASN A 83 5.52 6.95 -4.35
C ASN A 83 5.76 8.46 -4.33
N VAL A 84 5.67 9.10 -5.51
CA VAL A 84 5.91 10.53 -5.65
C VAL A 84 4.91 11.33 -4.83
N ALA A 85 3.65 10.89 -4.83
CA ALA A 85 2.60 11.60 -4.11
C ALA A 85 2.76 11.46 -2.59
N ALA A 86 3.22 10.31 -2.11
CA ALA A 86 3.40 10.02 -0.68
C ALA A 86 4.69 10.59 -0.07
N ARG A 87 5.65 11.06 -0.88
CA ARG A 87 6.87 11.71 -0.37
C ARG A 87 6.53 13.04 0.32
N GLY A 88 7.23 13.33 1.41
CA GLY A 88 7.05 14.57 2.19
C GLY A 88 5.75 14.63 3.00
N LEU A 89 4.95 13.55 3.01
CA LEU A 89 3.83 13.45 3.92
C LEU A 89 4.29 12.78 5.20
N ASP A 90 4.05 13.48 6.30
CA ASP A 90 4.10 12.86 7.61
C ASP A 90 2.80 12.08 7.80
N PHE A 91 2.96 10.77 7.73
CA PHE A 91 1.93 9.81 8.05
C PHE A 91 2.28 9.31 9.44
N GLU A 92 1.79 10.01 10.46
CA GLU A 92 1.89 9.53 11.82
C GLU A 92 1.03 8.26 11.94
N ASP A 93 1.65 7.17 12.37
CA ASP A 93 0.97 5.96 12.85
C ASP A 93 0.08 5.20 11.84
N ILE A 94 0.64 4.85 10.67
CA ILE A 94 -0.06 3.94 9.75
C ILE A 94 -0.10 2.52 10.33
N GLY A 95 -1.29 1.97 10.48
CA GLY A 95 -1.47 0.60 10.96
C GLY A 95 -1.01 -0.46 9.96
N GLN A 96 -1.23 -0.23 8.66
CA GLN A 96 -0.82 -1.14 7.59
C GLN A 96 -0.29 -0.44 6.34
N VAL A 97 0.78 -1.00 5.78
CA VAL A 97 1.27 -0.64 4.45
C VAL A 97 1.07 -1.81 3.51
N ILE A 98 0.37 -1.60 2.40
CA ILE A 98 0.18 -2.62 1.35
C ILE A 98 0.91 -2.17 0.08
N ASN A 99 1.95 -2.89 -0.31
CA ASN A 99 2.55 -2.80 -1.64
C ASN A 99 1.72 -3.61 -2.63
N TYR A 100 0.66 -3.00 -3.15
CA TYR A 100 -0.22 -3.62 -4.16
C TYR A 100 0.53 -3.84 -5.48
N ASP A 101 1.32 -2.85 -5.90
CA ASP A 101 2.35 -3.03 -6.90
C ASP A 101 3.74 -2.99 -6.26
N LEU A 102 4.60 -3.94 -6.65
CA LEU A 102 5.99 -3.98 -6.17
C LEU A 102 6.71 -2.65 -6.47
N PRO A 103 7.47 -2.05 -5.53
CA PRO A 103 8.25 -0.85 -5.82
C PRO A 103 9.37 -1.12 -6.82
N ASP A 104 9.88 -0.06 -7.45
CA ASP A 104 10.92 -0.18 -8.49
C ASP A 104 12.35 -0.35 -7.94
N SER A 105 12.54 -0.11 -6.64
CA SER A 105 13.81 -0.26 -5.93
C SER A 105 13.63 -0.65 -4.46
N ASP A 106 14.69 -1.17 -3.88
CA ASP A 106 14.89 -1.45 -2.46
C ASP A 106 14.77 -0.18 -1.60
N GLN A 107 15.31 0.95 -2.05
CA GLN A 107 15.15 2.23 -1.35
C GLN A 107 13.68 2.65 -1.25
N LEU A 108 12.93 2.52 -2.34
CA LEU A 108 11.49 2.80 -2.35
C LEU A 108 10.72 1.83 -1.47
N PHE A 109 11.10 0.56 -1.48
CA PHE A 109 10.53 -0.45 -0.59
C PHE A 109 10.69 -0.06 0.88
N THR A 110 11.91 0.26 1.31
CA THR A 110 12.21 0.69 2.68
C THR A 110 11.42 1.95 3.07
N HIS A 111 11.34 2.94 2.19
CA HIS A 111 10.56 4.16 2.44
C HIS A 111 9.07 3.93 2.62
N ARG A 112 8.49 2.93 1.92
CA ARG A 112 7.08 2.56 2.05
C ARG A 112 6.84 1.82 3.36
N VAL A 113 7.60 0.77 3.64
CA VAL A 113 7.38 -0.05 4.84
C VAL A 113 7.72 0.71 6.13
N GLY A 114 8.63 1.68 6.06
CA GLY A 114 8.94 2.59 7.18
C GLY A 114 7.82 3.57 7.55
N ARG A 115 6.65 3.52 6.87
CA ARG A 115 5.45 4.28 7.22
C ARG A 115 4.63 3.64 8.34
N THR A 116 4.87 2.35 8.64
CA THR A 116 4.22 1.63 9.73
C THR A 116 5.24 1.19 10.78
N GLY A 117 4.77 0.79 11.97
CA GLY A 117 5.63 0.23 13.02
C GLY A 117 6.56 1.24 13.70
N ARG A 118 6.16 2.50 13.76
CA ARG A 118 6.89 3.56 14.46
C ARG A 118 6.53 3.58 15.95
N MET A 119 7.45 4.02 16.81
CA MET A 119 7.25 4.25 18.25
C MET A 119 6.71 3.05 19.06
N GLY A 120 7.15 1.83 18.75
CA GLY A 120 6.81 0.64 19.54
C GLY A 120 5.40 0.06 19.30
N ARG A 121 4.64 0.61 18.34
CA ARG A 121 3.35 0.07 17.91
C ARG A 121 3.49 -1.04 16.89
N SER A 122 2.58 -2.01 16.90
CA SER A 122 2.54 -3.14 15.96
C SER A 122 2.09 -2.67 14.58
N GLY A 123 3.04 -2.46 13.68
CA GLY A 123 2.79 -2.17 12.27
C GLY A 123 2.91 -3.41 11.38
N GLU A 124 2.14 -3.47 10.31
CA GLU A 124 2.21 -4.55 9.33
C GLU A 124 2.47 -4.02 7.92
N ALA A 125 3.47 -4.58 7.26
CA ALA A 125 3.71 -4.37 5.84
C ALA A 125 3.34 -5.64 5.07
N VAL A 126 2.53 -5.50 4.03
CA VAL A 126 2.16 -6.57 3.11
C VAL A 126 2.69 -6.24 1.72
N THR A 127 3.30 -7.21 1.05
CA THR A 127 3.75 -7.04 -0.35
C THR A 127 3.20 -8.12 -1.25
N PHE A 128 2.54 -7.71 -2.33
CA PHE A 128 2.10 -8.59 -3.39
C PHE A 128 3.17 -8.73 -4.47
N ILE A 129 3.46 -9.98 -4.85
CA ILE A 129 4.42 -10.32 -5.91
C ILE A 129 3.72 -11.20 -6.94
N THR A 130 3.68 -10.74 -8.18
CA THR A 130 3.23 -11.56 -9.32
C THR A 130 4.40 -12.25 -10.00
N VAL A 131 4.10 -13.13 -10.96
CA VAL A 131 5.12 -13.78 -11.80
C VAL A 131 6.00 -12.75 -12.52
N ASP A 132 5.43 -11.64 -12.99
CA ASP A 132 6.16 -10.57 -13.68
C ASP A 132 7.11 -9.79 -12.74
N ASP A 133 6.83 -9.81 -11.43
CA ASP A 133 7.60 -9.08 -10.43
C ASP A 133 8.85 -9.88 -9.96
N GLU A 134 9.00 -11.16 -10.33
CA GLU A 134 10.05 -12.08 -9.81
C GLU A 134 11.49 -11.56 -9.96
N ARG A 135 11.83 -11.02 -11.13
CA ARG A 135 13.16 -10.47 -11.37
C ARG A 135 13.42 -9.27 -10.47
N LYS A 136 12.45 -8.35 -10.43
CA LYS A 136 12.53 -7.12 -9.64
C LYS A 136 12.58 -7.42 -8.15
N TRP A 137 11.83 -8.41 -7.68
CA TRP A 137 11.84 -8.85 -6.29
C TRP A 137 13.22 -9.33 -5.86
N ARG A 138 13.89 -10.16 -6.68
CA ARG A 138 15.27 -10.62 -6.41
C ARG A 138 16.27 -9.46 -6.38
N GLU A 139 16.08 -8.43 -7.20
CA GLU A 139 16.90 -7.22 -7.16
C GLU A 139 16.71 -6.47 -5.84
N ILE A 140 15.46 -6.34 -5.37
CA ILE A 140 15.12 -5.70 -4.09
C ILE A 140 15.71 -6.47 -2.92
N GLU A 141 15.51 -7.79 -2.83
CA GLU A 141 16.07 -8.61 -1.74
C GLU A 141 17.60 -8.49 -1.66
N ARG A 142 18.27 -8.45 -2.82
CA ARG A 142 19.72 -8.26 -2.88
C ARG A 142 20.13 -6.88 -2.39
N GLY A 143 19.45 -5.82 -2.81
CA GLY A 143 19.71 -4.45 -2.34
C GLY A 143 19.50 -4.30 -0.84
N LEU A 144 18.48 -4.99 -0.29
CA LEU A 144 18.21 -5.01 1.14
C LEU A 144 19.14 -5.95 1.94
N GLY A 145 19.92 -6.81 1.27
CA GLY A 145 20.70 -7.85 1.93
C GLY A 145 19.83 -8.84 2.74
N LYS A 146 18.54 -8.95 2.43
CA LYS A 146 17.55 -9.70 3.22
C LYS A 146 16.61 -10.48 2.30
N LYS A 147 16.42 -11.77 2.62
CA LYS A 147 15.38 -12.60 2.01
C LYS A 147 14.11 -12.57 2.85
N PHE A 148 12.96 -12.62 2.20
CA PHE A 148 11.67 -12.74 2.89
C PHE A 148 11.02 -14.07 2.56
N THR A 149 10.41 -14.69 3.57
CA THR A 149 9.60 -15.89 3.35
C THR A 149 8.33 -15.50 2.60
N ARG A 150 8.12 -16.13 1.45
CA ARG A 150 6.95 -15.91 0.59
C ARG A 150 5.88 -16.94 0.89
N ARG A 151 4.63 -16.52 0.87
CA ARG A 151 3.47 -17.40 1.03
C ARG A 151 2.59 -17.30 -0.23
N PRO A 152 2.07 -18.41 -0.79
CA PRO A 152 1.02 -18.30 -1.79
C PRO A 152 -0.19 -17.60 -1.19
N TRP A 153 -0.74 -16.64 -1.92
CA TRP A 153 -2.07 -16.14 -1.61
C TRP A 153 -3.06 -17.28 -1.89
N GLN A 154 -3.68 -17.78 -0.83
CA GLN A 154 -4.81 -18.69 -0.94
C GLN A 154 -6.04 -17.81 -0.79
N SER A 155 -6.86 -17.73 -1.84
CA SER A 155 -8.15 -17.06 -1.71
C SER A 155 -8.91 -17.71 -0.54
N PRO A 156 -9.42 -16.93 0.43
CA PRO A 156 -10.42 -17.44 1.34
C PRO A 156 -11.66 -17.89 0.56
#